data_AF-X0QF85-F1
#
_entry.id   AF-X0QF85-F1
#
_cell.length_a   1.000
_cell.length_b   1.000
_cell.length_c   1.000
_cell.angle_alpha   90.00
_cell.angle_beta   90.00
_cell.angle_gamma   90.00
#
_symmetry.space_group_name_H-M   'P 1'
#
loop_
_entity.id
_entity.type
_entity.pdbx_description
1 polymer ?
#
loop_
_entity_poly.entity_id
_entity_poly.type
_entity_poly.pdbx_seq_one_letter_code
_entity_poly.pdbx_strand_id
1 'polypeptide(L)'
;MIAVVVKSDSSHLSDILFSLLKEYASHLEDDTNGLPLWEQLTKFDLVDALWIELDKNYGYVTEQPSFSDFVLKLFCTDFWTQTEGIERDWLANNVLRGNAGRATALAFMVSWRDSRTYCPDYEVVSHQLGQQLDISAKSSQYRPIELVRCETFKTVEQNIIRGLVETLLDSSITLDRVEFDSIVSTRLASHWSLSNSAYTSSYQALRSAEMLIYLRHTYVDGFHFDSAKSMYDAYVSDIYQFDQAYRLFNEHVLISLSIGSDMLRRLDEEIESIYTNWYLYELGLAWDHHLDHEQLLDKWQITDVPNQYNFYSNEVQARLNTTQLQRAFVIISDALRYEVASELWSIINNEKRFKASISTQLGVLPSYTQLGMAALLPHDSLSYQPEKVNLSMLMASHQQV
;
A
#
# COMPACT_ATOMS: atom_id res chain seq x y z
N MET A 1 28.42 -4.38 -36.82
CA MET A 1 27.84 -5.51 -37.56
C MET A 1 26.82 -6.26 -36.71
N ILE A 2 27.18 -6.71 -35.49
CA ILE A 2 26.25 -7.33 -34.52
C ILE A 2 24.96 -6.53 -34.37
N ALA A 3 25.04 -5.23 -34.08
CA ALA A 3 23.88 -4.34 -33.94
C ALA A 3 22.89 -4.39 -35.11
N VAL A 4 23.38 -4.48 -36.35
CA VAL A 4 22.53 -4.55 -37.54
C VAL A 4 21.85 -5.91 -37.64
N VAL A 5 22.57 -6.99 -37.32
CA VAL A 5 22.04 -8.36 -37.35
C VAL A 5 20.95 -8.54 -36.30
N VAL A 6 21.18 -8.06 -35.07
CA VAL A 6 20.18 -8.16 -33.99
C VAL A 6 19.08 -7.09 -34.08
N LYS A 7 19.17 -6.17 -35.05
CA LYS A 7 18.27 -5.03 -35.24
C LYS A 7 18.17 -4.15 -33.98
N SER A 8 19.29 -3.92 -33.31
CA SER A 8 19.33 -3.05 -32.12
C SER A 8 19.20 -1.58 -32.51
N ASP A 9 18.66 -0.78 -31.58
CA ASP A 9 18.43 0.66 -31.77
C ASP A 9 19.74 1.44 -32.01
N SER A 10 20.86 0.96 -31.44
CA SER A 10 22.19 1.54 -31.65
C SER A 10 23.29 0.47 -31.65
N SER A 11 24.54 0.89 -31.87
CA SER A 11 25.72 0.03 -31.74
C SER A 11 26.22 -0.14 -30.30
N HIS A 12 25.56 0.45 -29.31
CA HIS A 12 25.89 0.23 -27.90
C HIS A 12 25.58 -1.21 -27.49
N LEU A 13 26.48 -1.80 -26.70
CA LEU A 13 26.36 -3.19 -26.25
C LEU A 13 25.08 -3.44 -25.44
N SER A 14 24.60 -2.44 -24.69
CA SER A 14 23.33 -2.51 -23.96
C SER A 14 22.14 -2.77 -24.90
N ASP A 15 22.07 -2.05 -26.02
CA ASP A 15 20.94 -2.13 -26.94
C ASP A 15 20.97 -3.45 -27.71
N ILE A 16 22.18 -3.92 -28.04
CA ILE A 16 22.39 -5.28 -28.58
C ILE A 16 21.86 -6.32 -27.60
N LEU A 17 22.24 -6.21 -26.32
CA LEU A 17 21.80 -7.13 -25.27
C LEU A 17 20.29 -7.09 -25.06
N PHE A 18 19.66 -5.92 -25.06
CA PHE A 18 18.20 -5.82 -24.95
C PHE A 18 17.47 -6.55 -26.07
N SER A 19 17.94 -6.45 -27.33
CA SER A 19 17.36 -7.20 -28.44
C SER A 19 17.48 -8.71 -28.24
N LEU A 20 18.62 -9.20 -27.77
CA LEU A 20 18.85 -10.63 -27.50
C LEU A 20 18.07 -11.12 -26.28
N LEU A 21 17.96 -10.31 -25.23
CA LEU A 21 17.23 -10.65 -24.00
C LEU A 21 15.72 -10.71 -24.22
N LYS A 22 15.19 -9.84 -25.08
CA LYS A 22 13.79 -9.89 -25.49
C LYS A 22 13.44 -11.20 -26.21
N GLU A 23 14.30 -11.62 -27.14
CA GLU A 23 14.15 -12.93 -27.80
C GLU A 23 14.28 -14.07 -26.79
N TYR A 24 15.26 -13.99 -25.90
CA TYR A 24 15.48 -15.01 -24.87
C TYR A 24 14.31 -15.12 -23.90
N ALA A 25 13.71 -14.01 -23.47
CA ALA A 25 12.49 -14.01 -22.66
C ALA A 25 11.33 -14.70 -23.40
N SER A 26 11.10 -14.37 -24.67
CA SER A 26 10.08 -15.03 -25.50
C SER A 26 10.33 -16.53 -25.64
N HIS A 27 11.59 -16.96 -25.74
CA HIS A 27 11.95 -18.38 -25.77
C HIS A 27 11.68 -19.08 -24.45
N LEU A 28 11.93 -18.44 -23.30
CA LEU A 28 11.64 -19.01 -21.99
C LEU A 28 10.13 -19.17 -21.70
N GLU A 29 9.28 -18.34 -22.32
CA GLU A 29 7.82 -18.48 -22.21
C GLU A 29 7.29 -19.59 -23.10
N ASP A 30 7.85 -19.75 -24.31
CA ASP A 30 7.48 -20.79 -25.26
C ASP A 30 8.71 -21.18 -26.09
N ASP A 31 9.21 -22.39 -25.81
CA ASP A 31 10.39 -22.96 -26.46
C ASP A 31 10.27 -22.99 -28.00
N THR A 32 9.05 -23.02 -28.55
CA THR A 32 8.81 -23.04 -30.01
C THR A 32 9.22 -21.74 -30.71
N ASN A 33 9.40 -20.64 -29.98
CA ASN A 33 9.89 -19.37 -30.51
C ASN A 33 11.35 -19.44 -30.98
N GLY A 34 12.15 -20.38 -30.45
CA GLY A 34 13.56 -20.53 -30.77
C GLY A 34 14.40 -19.28 -30.47
N LEU A 35 15.61 -19.19 -31.06
CA LEU A 35 16.52 -18.06 -30.89
C LEU A 35 17.05 -17.54 -32.27
N PRO A 36 16.17 -17.01 -33.14
CA PRO A 36 16.54 -16.65 -34.51
C PRO A 36 17.60 -15.55 -34.63
N LEU A 37 17.70 -14.59 -33.70
CA LEU A 37 18.79 -13.61 -33.69
C LEU A 37 20.12 -14.29 -33.34
N TRP A 38 20.10 -15.24 -32.40
CA TRP A 38 21.29 -16.05 -32.08
C TRP A 38 21.76 -16.90 -33.27
N GLU A 39 20.82 -17.54 -33.97
CA GLU A 39 21.08 -18.30 -35.20
C GLU A 39 21.70 -17.41 -36.29
N GLN A 40 21.22 -16.17 -36.44
CA GLN A 40 21.80 -15.21 -37.39
C GLN A 40 23.21 -14.80 -37.01
N LEU A 41 23.48 -14.52 -35.73
CA LEU A 41 24.85 -14.25 -35.26
C LEU A 41 25.78 -15.41 -35.56
N THR A 42 25.31 -16.64 -35.41
CA THR A 42 26.06 -17.85 -35.74
C THR A 42 26.33 -17.94 -37.24
N LYS A 43 25.31 -17.72 -38.07
CA LYS A 43 25.41 -17.75 -39.54
C LYS A 43 26.41 -16.73 -40.11
N PHE A 44 26.59 -15.60 -39.42
CA PHE A 44 27.51 -14.53 -39.85
C PHE A 44 28.86 -14.53 -39.09
N ASP A 45 29.17 -15.59 -38.33
CA ASP A 45 30.41 -15.73 -37.55
C ASP A 45 30.65 -14.56 -36.57
N LEU A 46 29.58 -14.07 -35.92
CA LEU A 46 29.62 -12.92 -35.02
C LEU A 46 29.58 -13.27 -33.53
N VAL A 47 29.37 -14.55 -33.19
CA VAL A 47 29.24 -15.02 -31.80
C VAL A 47 30.52 -14.79 -31.00
N ASP A 48 31.69 -15.14 -31.57
CA ASP A 48 32.98 -14.95 -30.89
C ASP A 48 33.29 -13.46 -30.63
N ALA A 49 32.91 -12.59 -31.56
CA ALA A 49 33.05 -11.15 -31.39
C ALA A 49 32.16 -10.62 -30.24
N LEU A 50 30.94 -11.16 -30.09
CA LEU A 50 30.08 -10.84 -28.95
C LEU A 50 30.71 -11.31 -27.63
N TRP A 51 31.29 -12.52 -27.59
CA TRP A 51 31.96 -13.01 -26.38
C TRP A 51 33.16 -12.17 -25.96
N ILE A 52 33.98 -11.70 -26.92
CA ILE A 52 35.08 -10.77 -26.62
C ILE A 52 34.57 -9.47 -26.00
N GLU A 53 33.46 -8.93 -26.50
CA GLU A 53 32.86 -7.72 -25.92
C GLU A 53 32.26 -7.98 -24.53
N LEU A 54 31.66 -9.15 -24.29
CA LEU A 54 31.12 -9.50 -22.98
C LEU A 54 32.20 -9.78 -21.93
N ASP A 55 33.32 -10.40 -22.31
CA ASP A 55 34.50 -10.50 -21.44
C ASP A 55 35.01 -9.10 -21.09
N LYS A 56 35.26 -8.26 -22.09
CA LYS A 56 35.83 -6.93 -21.91
C LYS A 56 34.97 -6.01 -21.02
N ASN A 57 33.65 -6.03 -21.18
CA ASN A 57 32.75 -5.09 -20.49
C ASN A 57 32.19 -5.64 -19.17
N TYR A 58 31.94 -6.96 -19.08
CA TYR A 58 31.30 -7.61 -17.93
C TYR A 58 32.22 -8.58 -17.17
N GLY A 59 33.40 -8.90 -17.69
CA GLY A 59 34.29 -9.92 -17.11
C GLY A 59 33.74 -11.33 -17.25
N TYR A 60 32.95 -11.59 -18.30
CA TYR A 60 32.36 -12.89 -18.58
C TYR A 60 33.38 -13.82 -19.24
N VAL A 61 33.98 -14.70 -18.44
CA VAL A 61 34.97 -15.70 -18.89
C VAL A 61 34.53 -17.09 -18.44
N THR A 62 34.28 -17.97 -19.40
CA THR A 62 33.90 -19.37 -19.19
C THR A 62 34.46 -20.26 -20.30
N GLU A 63 34.64 -21.55 -20.03
CA GLU A 63 35.18 -22.51 -21.00
C GLU A 63 34.19 -22.81 -22.13
N GLN A 64 32.89 -22.77 -21.84
CA GLN A 64 31.81 -23.06 -22.78
C GLN A 64 30.77 -21.92 -22.71
N PRO A 65 31.01 -20.79 -23.41
CA PRO A 65 30.14 -19.62 -23.31
C PRO A 65 28.78 -19.90 -23.94
N SER A 66 27.72 -19.63 -23.17
CA SER A 66 26.35 -19.61 -23.65
C SER A 66 25.65 -18.33 -23.23
N PHE A 67 24.57 -17.97 -23.94
CA PHE A 67 23.79 -16.79 -23.60
C PHE A 67 23.04 -17.00 -22.27
N SER A 68 22.49 -18.19 -22.05
CA SER A 68 21.82 -18.53 -20.79
C SER A 68 22.76 -18.46 -19.57
N ASP A 69 24.02 -18.90 -19.69
CA ASP A 69 25.00 -18.77 -18.60
C ASP A 69 25.36 -17.30 -18.33
N PHE A 70 25.53 -16.49 -19.38
CA PHE A 70 25.75 -15.06 -19.21
C PHE A 70 24.59 -14.38 -18.47
N VAL A 71 23.35 -14.66 -18.89
CA VAL A 71 22.14 -14.10 -18.25
C VAL A 71 22.01 -14.57 -16.80
N LEU A 72 22.24 -15.86 -16.53
CA LEU A 72 22.29 -16.39 -15.17
C LEU A 72 23.31 -15.62 -14.30
N LYS A 73 24.52 -15.40 -14.83
CA LYS A 73 25.57 -14.68 -14.10
C LYS A 73 25.24 -13.20 -13.89
N LEU A 74 24.51 -12.54 -14.79
CA LEU A 74 24.00 -11.18 -14.56
C LEU A 74 23.07 -11.15 -13.33
N PHE A 75 22.05 -12.00 -13.30
CA PHE A 75 21.10 -12.07 -12.18
C PHE A 75 21.76 -12.50 -10.87
N CYS A 76 22.66 -13.48 -10.89
CA CYS A 76 23.41 -13.89 -9.70
C CYS A 76 24.31 -12.77 -9.19
N THR A 77 24.93 -12.00 -10.07
CA THR A 77 25.78 -10.84 -9.70
C THR A 77 24.96 -9.71 -9.10
N ASP A 78 23.80 -9.42 -9.68
CA ASP A 78 22.88 -8.39 -9.19
C ASP A 78 22.37 -8.74 -7.79
N PHE A 79 21.83 -9.96 -7.63
CA PHE A 79 21.36 -10.45 -6.34
C PHE A 79 22.49 -10.50 -5.30
N TRP A 80 23.66 -11.04 -5.66
CA TRP A 80 24.81 -11.11 -4.75
C TRP A 80 25.21 -9.74 -4.21
N THR A 81 25.15 -8.70 -5.04
CA THR A 81 25.54 -7.35 -4.65
C THR A 81 24.49 -6.68 -3.78
N GLN A 82 23.21 -6.87 -4.12
CA GLN A 82 22.11 -6.27 -3.37
C GLN A 82 21.84 -6.97 -2.02
N THR A 83 22.42 -8.16 -1.83
CA THR A 83 22.35 -8.95 -0.59
C THR A 83 23.71 -9.01 0.13
N GLU A 84 24.47 -7.92 0.10
CA GLU A 84 25.71 -7.87 0.86
C GLU A 84 25.47 -7.96 2.37
N GLY A 85 26.19 -8.85 3.04
CA GLY A 85 26.11 -9.06 4.50
C GLY A 85 25.42 -10.36 4.94
N ILE A 86 24.81 -11.12 4.03
CA ILE A 86 24.21 -12.45 4.33
C ILE A 86 24.98 -13.61 3.70
N GLU A 87 24.71 -14.84 4.16
CA GLU A 87 25.35 -16.07 3.65
C GLU A 87 24.90 -16.37 2.22
N ARG A 88 25.79 -16.12 1.26
CA ARG A 88 25.48 -16.23 -0.18
C ARG A 88 26.47 -17.08 -0.96
N ASP A 89 27.35 -17.82 -0.29
CA ASP A 89 28.45 -18.58 -0.91
C ASP A 89 27.98 -19.56 -2.00
N TRP A 90 26.74 -20.03 -1.91
CA TRP A 90 26.08 -20.86 -2.92
C TRP A 90 25.97 -20.19 -4.30
N LEU A 91 26.06 -18.85 -4.39
CA LEU A 91 26.07 -18.08 -5.63
C LEU A 91 27.47 -17.78 -6.16
N ALA A 92 28.54 -17.97 -5.38
CA ALA A 92 29.87 -17.43 -5.67
C ALA A 92 30.41 -17.85 -7.04
N ASN A 93 30.10 -19.07 -7.49
CA ASN A 93 30.51 -19.62 -8.78
C ASN A 93 29.78 -18.97 -9.98
N ASN A 94 28.65 -18.32 -9.72
CA ASN A 94 27.80 -17.67 -10.73
C ASN A 94 27.92 -16.14 -10.72
N VAL A 95 28.85 -15.57 -9.95
CA VAL A 95 29.08 -14.12 -9.96
C VAL A 95 30.15 -13.76 -11.01
N LEU A 96 29.92 -12.68 -11.75
CA LEU A 96 30.87 -12.13 -12.72
C LEU A 96 32.18 -11.74 -12.05
N ARG A 97 33.29 -11.83 -12.79
CA ARG A 97 34.63 -11.56 -12.25
C ARG A 97 34.98 -10.08 -12.41
N GLY A 98 35.75 -9.57 -11.45
CA GLY A 98 36.28 -8.20 -11.48
C GLY A 98 35.27 -7.12 -11.08
N ASN A 99 35.75 -6.11 -10.36
CA ASN A 99 34.89 -5.05 -9.83
C ASN A 99 34.26 -4.17 -10.93
N ALA A 100 35.01 -3.90 -12.00
CA ALA A 100 34.51 -3.11 -13.12
C ALA A 100 33.37 -3.84 -13.86
N GLY A 101 33.53 -5.13 -14.16
CA GLY A 101 32.50 -5.93 -14.83
C GLY A 101 31.21 -6.05 -14.01
N ARG A 102 31.33 -6.23 -12.69
CA ARG A 102 30.18 -6.21 -11.77
C ARG A 102 29.47 -4.86 -11.77
N ALA A 103 30.21 -3.75 -11.73
CA ALA A 103 29.63 -2.42 -11.79
C ALA A 103 28.86 -2.19 -13.11
N THR A 104 29.41 -2.65 -14.24
CA THR A 104 28.72 -2.62 -15.54
C THR A 104 27.45 -3.46 -15.50
N ALA A 105 27.50 -4.68 -14.94
CA ALA A 105 26.33 -5.55 -14.79
C ALA A 105 25.21 -4.88 -13.99
N LEU A 106 25.53 -4.26 -12.84
CA LEU A 106 24.55 -3.60 -11.99
C LEU A 106 23.89 -2.42 -12.71
N ALA A 107 24.68 -1.57 -13.37
CA ALA A 107 24.15 -0.46 -14.15
C ALA A 107 23.24 -0.93 -15.30
N PHE A 108 23.61 -2.02 -15.97
CA PHE A 108 22.80 -2.63 -17.00
C PHE A 108 21.49 -3.20 -16.44
N MET A 109 21.54 -3.92 -15.33
CA MET A 109 20.36 -4.54 -14.68
C MET A 109 19.35 -3.49 -14.22
N VAL A 110 19.80 -2.39 -13.61
CA VAL A 110 18.93 -1.25 -13.27
C VAL A 110 18.30 -0.66 -14.54
N SER A 111 19.09 -0.42 -15.58
CA SER A 111 18.59 0.15 -16.84
C SER A 111 17.58 -0.77 -17.53
N TRP A 112 17.75 -2.09 -17.43
CA TRP A 112 16.82 -3.08 -17.95
C TRP A 112 15.50 -3.05 -17.18
N ARG A 113 15.59 -3.15 -15.85
CA ARG A 113 14.46 -3.21 -14.93
C ARG A 113 13.58 -1.94 -15.01
N ASP A 114 14.20 -0.78 -15.14
CA ASP A 114 13.51 0.52 -15.17
C ASP A 114 13.02 0.91 -16.58
N SER A 115 13.36 0.13 -17.60
CA SER A 115 12.96 0.41 -18.99
C SER A 115 11.49 0.09 -19.21
N ARG A 116 10.69 1.09 -19.60
CA ARG A 116 9.28 0.88 -20.02
C ARG A 116 9.13 -0.11 -21.17
N THR A 117 10.15 -0.25 -22.01
CA THR A 117 10.12 -1.13 -23.19
C THR A 117 10.55 -2.55 -22.84
N TYR A 118 11.58 -2.70 -22.01
CA TYR A 118 12.27 -3.98 -21.78
C TYR A 118 11.97 -4.60 -20.39
N CYS A 119 11.28 -3.88 -19.50
CA CYS A 119 10.84 -4.37 -18.20
C CYS A 119 10.05 -5.68 -18.28
N PRO A 120 9.07 -5.86 -19.21
CA PRO A 120 8.35 -7.14 -19.28
C PRO A 120 9.28 -8.33 -19.51
N ASP A 121 10.29 -8.17 -20.38
CA ASP A 121 11.28 -9.21 -20.67
C ASP A 121 12.15 -9.51 -19.43
N TYR A 122 12.49 -8.48 -18.65
CA TYR A 122 13.19 -8.65 -17.36
C TYR A 122 12.37 -9.48 -16.38
N GLU A 123 11.07 -9.19 -16.24
CA GLU A 123 10.19 -9.89 -15.29
C GLU A 123 10.07 -11.39 -15.63
N VAL A 124 9.99 -11.73 -16.92
CA VAL A 124 9.97 -13.12 -17.40
C VAL A 124 11.26 -13.85 -17.01
N VAL A 125 12.42 -13.28 -17.34
CA VAL A 125 13.72 -13.91 -17.06
C VAL A 125 13.95 -14.01 -15.54
N SER A 126 13.60 -12.96 -14.79
CA SER A 126 13.65 -12.92 -13.33
C SER A 126 12.82 -14.05 -12.72
N HIS A 127 11.60 -14.27 -13.22
CA HIS A 127 10.73 -15.34 -12.74
C HIS A 127 11.33 -16.73 -12.96
N GLN A 128 11.80 -17.01 -14.17
CA GLN A 128 12.35 -18.32 -14.56
C GLN A 128 13.63 -18.64 -13.79
N LEU A 129 14.57 -17.70 -13.73
CA LEU A 129 15.80 -17.88 -12.95
C LEU A 129 15.53 -17.94 -11.45
N GLY A 130 14.54 -17.20 -10.97
CA GLY A 130 14.11 -17.26 -9.57
C GLY A 130 13.64 -18.66 -9.15
N GLN A 131 12.94 -19.37 -10.03
CA GLN A 131 12.56 -20.77 -9.83
C GLN A 131 13.76 -21.71 -9.93
N GLN A 132 14.59 -21.55 -10.97
CA GLN A 132 15.78 -22.40 -11.18
C GLN A 132 16.76 -22.35 -9.99
N LEU A 133 16.92 -21.18 -9.39
CA LEU A 133 17.83 -20.95 -8.26
C LEU A 133 17.16 -21.20 -6.90
N ASP A 134 15.87 -21.54 -6.87
CA ASP A 134 15.07 -21.70 -5.65
C ASP A 134 15.19 -20.48 -4.71
N ILE A 135 15.09 -19.27 -5.29
CA ILE A 135 15.28 -18.01 -4.54
C ILE A 135 14.28 -17.90 -3.40
N SER A 136 13.06 -18.42 -3.58
CA SER A 136 12.02 -18.42 -2.54
C SER A 136 12.51 -19.11 -1.27
N ALA A 137 13.00 -20.35 -1.35
CA ALA A 137 13.48 -21.08 -0.19
C ALA A 137 14.82 -20.53 0.33
N LYS A 138 15.70 -20.06 -0.56
CA LYS A 138 17.01 -19.51 -0.15
C LYS A 138 16.90 -18.17 0.57
N SER A 139 15.89 -17.37 0.24
CA SER A 139 15.72 -16.04 0.86
C SER A 139 14.69 -16.01 1.99
N SER A 140 13.97 -17.10 2.26
CA SER A 140 13.02 -17.17 3.37
C SER A 140 13.69 -17.13 4.76
N GLN A 141 14.99 -17.46 4.83
CA GLN A 141 15.78 -17.42 6.06
C GLN A 141 16.27 -16.00 6.42
N TYR A 142 16.15 -15.03 5.51
CA TYR A 142 16.62 -13.67 5.73
C TYR A 142 15.54 -12.78 6.31
N ARG A 143 15.96 -11.80 7.11
CA ARG A 143 15.05 -10.80 7.65
C ARG A 143 14.65 -9.79 6.58
N PRO A 144 13.44 -9.21 6.64
CA PRO A 144 13.00 -8.17 5.71
C PRO A 144 14.01 -7.04 5.50
N ILE A 145 14.67 -6.56 6.56
CA ILE A 145 15.67 -5.48 6.48
C ILE A 145 16.91 -5.88 5.67
N GLU A 146 17.28 -7.16 5.68
CA GLU A 146 18.45 -7.67 4.94
C GLU A 146 18.16 -7.79 3.43
N LEU A 147 16.89 -7.88 3.08
CA LEU A 147 16.40 -7.97 1.71
C LEU A 147 15.92 -6.62 1.13
N VAL A 148 15.84 -5.57 1.94
CA VAL A 148 15.17 -4.31 1.57
C VAL A 148 15.70 -3.69 0.28
N ARG A 149 17.02 -3.82 0.02
CA ARG A 149 17.70 -3.28 -1.18
C ARG A 149 17.64 -4.21 -2.39
N CYS A 150 17.13 -5.43 -2.23
CA CYS A 150 17.12 -6.44 -3.26
C CYS A 150 15.85 -6.34 -4.12
N GLU A 151 16.00 -6.00 -5.39
CA GLU A 151 14.92 -5.89 -6.39
C GLU A 151 15.08 -6.92 -7.52
N THR A 152 16.08 -7.81 -7.44
CA THR A 152 16.44 -8.73 -8.52
C THR A 152 15.32 -9.72 -8.86
N PHE A 153 14.67 -10.31 -7.85
CA PHE A 153 13.68 -11.38 -8.02
C PHE A 153 12.34 -11.04 -7.36
N LYS A 154 11.24 -11.29 -8.07
CA LYS A 154 9.87 -11.10 -7.56
C LYS A 154 9.59 -11.87 -6.26
N THR A 155 10.18 -13.05 -6.09
CA THR A 155 10.02 -13.89 -4.89
C THR A 155 10.59 -13.24 -3.64
N VAL A 156 11.54 -12.31 -3.78
CA VAL A 156 12.05 -11.52 -2.65
C VAL A 156 10.95 -10.66 -2.05
N GLU A 157 10.07 -10.07 -2.87
CA GLU A 157 8.92 -9.30 -2.36
C GLU A 157 7.99 -10.12 -1.49
N GLN A 158 7.71 -11.35 -1.93
CA GLN A 158 6.84 -12.25 -1.20
C GLN A 158 7.46 -12.64 0.14
N ASN A 159 8.79 -12.78 0.20
CA ASN A 159 9.51 -13.09 1.42
C ASN A 159 9.60 -11.89 2.37
N ILE A 160 9.81 -10.67 1.85
CA ILE A 160 9.75 -9.44 2.66
C ILE A 160 8.35 -9.30 3.28
N ILE A 161 7.28 -9.41 2.48
CA ILE A 161 5.90 -9.31 2.97
C ILE A 161 5.63 -10.37 4.03
N ARG A 162 6.01 -11.63 3.80
CA ARG A 162 5.83 -12.71 4.78
C ARG A 162 6.57 -12.43 6.08
N GLY A 163 7.83 -12.00 6.01
CA GLY A 163 8.61 -11.67 7.20
C GLY A 163 8.04 -10.48 7.97
N LEU A 164 7.46 -9.49 7.29
CA LEU A 164 6.77 -8.37 7.94
C LEU A 164 5.47 -8.83 8.62
N VAL A 165 4.68 -9.70 7.98
CA VAL A 165 3.50 -10.33 8.61
C VAL A 165 3.89 -11.11 9.86
N GLU A 166 4.93 -11.93 9.78
CA GLU A 166 5.44 -12.70 10.92
C GLU A 166 5.90 -11.79 12.06
N THR A 167 6.58 -10.70 11.73
CA THR A 167 7.01 -9.70 12.73
C THR A 167 5.82 -9.03 13.42
N LEU A 168 4.75 -8.69 12.68
CA LEU A 168 3.55 -8.09 13.25
C LEU A 168 2.77 -9.06 14.15
N LEU A 169 2.78 -10.36 13.84
CA LEU A 169 2.06 -11.38 14.60
C LEU A 169 2.86 -11.94 15.79
N ASP A 170 4.17 -11.66 15.87
CA ASP A 170 5.01 -12.16 16.95
C ASP A 170 4.91 -11.28 18.21
N SER A 171 4.00 -11.67 19.10
CA SER A 171 3.82 -11.05 20.43
C SER A 171 5.07 -11.04 21.33
N SER A 172 6.12 -11.81 21.01
CA SER A 172 7.36 -11.83 21.78
C SER A 172 8.34 -10.72 21.39
N ILE A 173 8.09 -10.05 20.26
CA ILE A 173 8.97 -9.02 19.70
C ILE A 173 8.34 -7.63 19.90
N THR A 174 9.15 -6.68 20.37
CA THR A 174 8.78 -5.27 20.27
C THR A 174 9.13 -4.78 18.87
N LEU A 175 8.11 -4.43 18.09
CA LEU A 175 8.29 -3.93 16.73
C LEU A 175 9.11 -2.63 16.72
N ASP A 176 10.20 -2.62 15.98
CA ASP A 176 10.87 -1.37 15.59
C ASP A 176 10.06 -0.71 14.45
N ARG A 177 9.19 0.22 14.84
CA ARG A 177 8.30 0.93 13.90
C ARG A 177 9.07 1.77 12.87
N VAL A 178 10.27 2.25 13.22
CA VAL A 178 11.09 3.07 12.31
C VAL A 178 11.71 2.18 11.24
N GLU A 179 12.25 1.03 11.63
CA GLU A 179 12.75 0.03 10.68
C GLU A 179 11.62 -0.48 9.79
N PHE A 180 10.47 -0.82 10.38
CA PHE A 180 9.29 -1.27 9.65
C PHE A 180 8.85 -0.26 8.58
N ASP A 181 8.63 1.01 8.94
CA ASP A 181 8.21 2.02 7.98
C ASP A 181 9.30 2.31 6.94
N SER A 182 10.58 2.26 7.32
CA SER A 182 11.68 2.38 6.35
C SER A 182 11.63 1.27 5.30
N ILE A 183 11.35 0.02 5.69
CA ILE A 183 11.20 -1.11 4.75
C ILE A 183 9.99 -0.86 3.85
N VAL A 184 8.81 -0.63 4.43
CA VAL A 184 7.57 -0.42 3.69
C VAL A 184 7.70 0.74 2.69
N SER A 185 8.21 1.89 3.12
CA SER A 185 8.42 3.07 2.27
C SER A 185 9.41 2.79 1.13
N THR A 186 10.53 2.10 1.42
CA THR A 186 11.50 1.73 0.38
C THR A 186 10.86 0.80 -0.65
N ARG A 187 10.08 -0.19 -0.20
CA ARG A 187 9.46 -1.16 -1.09
C ARG A 187 8.30 -0.59 -1.89
N LEU A 188 7.55 0.38 -1.36
CA LEU A 188 6.51 1.10 -2.12
C LEU A 188 7.10 1.88 -3.31
N ALA A 189 8.34 2.37 -3.19
CA ALA A 189 9.04 3.07 -4.25
C ALA A 189 9.84 2.12 -5.19
N SER A 190 9.88 0.82 -4.90
CA SER A 190 10.67 -0.17 -5.65
C SER A 190 9.93 -0.70 -6.88
N HIS A 191 10.71 -1.28 -7.81
CA HIS A 191 10.25 -1.77 -9.10
C HIS A 191 8.96 -2.61 -9.03
N TRP A 192 8.93 -3.66 -8.21
CA TRP A 192 7.82 -4.61 -8.17
C TRP A 192 6.51 -4.00 -7.65
N SER A 193 6.58 -3.01 -6.77
CA SER A 193 5.40 -2.25 -6.31
C SER A 193 4.89 -1.30 -7.40
N LEU A 194 5.81 -0.70 -8.17
CA LEU A 194 5.49 0.20 -9.27
C LEU A 194 4.95 -0.55 -10.51
N SER A 195 5.41 -1.78 -10.76
CA SER A 195 4.94 -2.60 -11.88
C SER A 195 3.65 -3.38 -11.57
N ASN A 196 3.37 -3.64 -10.29
CA ASN A 196 2.18 -4.37 -9.87
C ASN A 196 1.53 -3.77 -8.61
N SER A 197 0.33 -3.22 -8.79
CA SER A 197 -0.47 -2.57 -7.74
C SER A 197 -0.83 -3.48 -6.57
N ALA A 198 -0.79 -4.80 -6.74
CA ALA A 198 -1.06 -5.75 -5.67
C ALA A 198 0.05 -5.71 -4.59
N TYR A 199 1.33 -5.54 -4.98
CA TYR A 199 2.41 -5.36 -4.01
C TYR A 199 2.31 -4.02 -3.29
N THR A 200 2.01 -2.94 -4.03
CA THR A 200 1.71 -1.63 -3.43
C THR A 200 0.61 -1.78 -2.38
N SER A 201 -0.47 -2.48 -2.70
CA SER A 201 -1.59 -2.69 -1.78
C SER A 201 -1.18 -3.56 -0.57
N SER A 202 -0.40 -4.63 -0.75
CA SER A 202 0.08 -5.41 0.39
C SER A 202 0.94 -4.62 1.37
N TYR A 203 1.83 -3.76 0.87
CA TYR A 203 2.65 -2.90 1.74
C TYR A 203 1.80 -1.82 2.45
N GLN A 204 0.77 -1.28 1.80
CA GLN A 204 -0.16 -0.36 2.48
C GLN A 204 -1.05 -1.08 3.50
N ALA A 205 -1.50 -2.31 3.21
CA ALA A 205 -2.20 -3.14 4.18
C ALA A 205 -1.32 -3.39 5.42
N LEU A 206 -0.04 -3.74 5.22
CA LEU A 206 0.91 -3.91 6.32
C LEU A 206 1.05 -2.65 7.17
N ARG A 207 1.12 -1.46 6.56
CA ARG A 207 1.16 -0.18 7.28
C ARG A 207 -0.12 0.07 8.10
N SER A 208 -1.29 -0.22 7.54
CA SER A 208 -2.57 -0.08 8.25
C SER A 208 -2.69 -1.08 9.40
N ALA A 209 -2.26 -2.32 9.20
CA ALA A 209 -2.23 -3.35 10.23
C ALA A 209 -1.30 -2.97 11.39
N GLU A 210 -0.10 -2.49 11.07
CA GLU A 210 0.86 -1.97 12.05
C GLU A 210 0.23 -0.87 12.91
N MET A 211 -0.45 0.09 12.27
CA MET A 211 -1.11 1.18 12.97
C MET A 211 -2.19 0.67 13.94
N LEU A 212 -3.01 -0.31 13.52
CA LEU A 212 -4.06 -0.88 14.36
C LEU A 212 -3.47 -1.61 15.58
N ILE A 213 -2.41 -2.39 15.38
CA ILE A 213 -1.68 -3.09 16.45
C ILE A 213 -1.03 -2.09 17.40
N TYR A 214 -0.40 -1.03 16.88
CA TYR A 214 0.17 0.04 17.69
C TYR A 214 -0.89 0.72 18.57
N LEU A 215 -2.06 1.03 18.01
CA LEU A 215 -3.16 1.61 18.75
C LEU A 215 -3.66 0.65 19.84
N ARG A 216 -3.82 -0.64 19.54
CA ARG A 216 -4.18 -1.67 20.53
C ARG A 216 -3.20 -1.72 21.70
N HIS A 217 -1.90 -1.60 21.44
CA HIS A 217 -0.85 -1.52 22.45
C HIS A 217 -0.81 -0.19 23.21
N THR A 218 -1.29 0.90 22.60
CA THR A 218 -1.37 2.20 23.26
C THR A 218 -2.52 2.22 24.27
N TYR A 219 -3.64 1.58 23.93
CA TYR A 219 -4.83 1.48 24.77
C TYR A 219 -4.94 0.08 25.41
N VAL A 220 -3.88 -0.39 26.09
CA VAL A 220 -3.86 -1.76 26.66
C VAL A 220 -5.06 -2.02 27.56
N ASP A 221 -5.35 -1.04 28.43
CA ASP A 221 -6.40 -1.08 29.44
C ASP A 221 -7.77 -0.67 28.90
N GLY A 222 -7.96 -0.52 27.59
CA GLY A 222 -9.23 -0.04 27.03
C GLY A 222 -9.42 1.48 27.14
N PHE A 223 -10.67 1.94 27.10
CA PHE A 223 -11.01 3.36 27.01
C PHE A 223 -11.55 3.90 28.33
N HIS A 224 -10.73 4.67 29.03
CA HIS A 224 -11.06 5.25 30.33
C HIS A 224 -10.93 6.77 30.27
N PHE A 225 -12.07 7.46 30.20
CA PHE A 225 -12.14 8.91 30.13
C PHE A 225 -12.99 9.46 31.28
N ASP A 226 -12.72 10.71 31.69
CA ASP A 226 -13.41 11.32 32.85
C ASP A 226 -14.86 11.75 32.52
N SER A 227 -15.18 11.89 31.22
CA SER A 227 -16.49 12.32 30.76
C SER A 227 -16.75 11.97 29.30
N ALA A 228 -18.02 11.99 28.89
CA ALA A 228 -18.47 11.85 27.52
C ALA A 228 -17.81 12.87 26.58
N LYS A 229 -17.58 14.10 27.07
CA LYS A 229 -16.85 15.13 26.32
C LYS A 229 -15.40 14.72 26.08
N SER A 230 -14.72 14.22 27.11
CA SER A 230 -13.33 13.77 26.99
C SER A 230 -13.21 12.58 26.05
N MET A 231 -14.16 11.65 26.11
CA MET A 231 -14.25 10.52 25.19
C MET A 231 -14.52 10.97 23.74
N TYR A 232 -15.43 11.91 23.55
CA TYR A 232 -15.71 12.51 22.24
C TYR A 232 -14.46 13.16 21.65
N ASP A 233 -13.75 13.96 22.45
CA ASP A 233 -12.52 14.63 22.02
C ASP A 233 -11.42 13.64 21.70
N ALA A 234 -11.26 12.59 22.50
CA ALA A 234 -10.30 11.52 22.24
C ALA A 234 -10.62 10.76 20.94
N TYR A 235 -11.90 10.61 20.61
CA TYR A 235 -12.29 10.05 19.30
C TYR A 235 -11.87 10.94 18.15
N VAL A 236 -12.09 12.25 18.27
CA VAL A 236 -11.67 13.22 17.25
C VAL A 236 -10.15 13.30 17.12
N SER A 237 -9.39 13.19 18.20
CA SER A 237 -7.93 13.32 18.17
C SER A 237 -7.24 12.05 17.67
N ASP A 238 -7.61 10.89 18.21
CA ASP A 238 -6.77 9.68 18.09
C ASP A 238 -7.59 8.40 17.82
N ILE A 239 -8.72 8.19 18.50
CA ILE A 239 -9.40 6.88 18.46
C ILE A 239 -10.03 6.59 17.09
N TYR A 240 -10.39 7.62 16.30
CA TYR A 240 -10.86 7.42 14.92
C TYR A 240 -9.86 6.65 14.04
N GLN A 241 -8.58 6.65 14.41
CA GLN A 241 -7.52 5.96 13.67
C GLN A 241 -7.70 4.44 13.71
N PHE A 242 -8.41 3.88 14.70
CA PHE A 242 -8.78 2.45 14.69
C PHE A 242 -9.72 2.13 13.51
N ASP A 243 -10.79 2.92 13.36
CA ASP A 243 -11.72 2.78 12.23
C ASP A 243 -11.00 2.97 10.87
N GLN A 244 -10.12 3.98 10.79
CA GLN A 244 -9.35 4.28 9.58
C GLN A 244 -8.41 3.14 9.20
N ALA A 245 -7.59 2.68 10.15
CA ALA A 245 -6.61 1.62 9.93
C ALA A 245 -7.31 0.32 9.52
N TYR A 246 -8.41 -0.04 10.18
CA TYR A 246 -9.19 -1.22 9.84
C TYR A 246 -9.81 -1.14 8.43
N ARG A 247 -10.43 -0.01 8.07
CA ARG A 247 -10.99 0.16 6.72
C ARG A 247 -9.90 0.09 5.65
N LEU A 248 -8.81 0.84 5.82
CA LEU A 248 -7.73 0.88 4.83
C LEU A 248 -7.04 -0.47 4.68
N PHE A 249 -6.85 -1.22 5.77
CA PHE A 249 -6.37 -2.59 5.71
C PHE A 249 -7.24 -3.45 4.78
N ASN A 250 -8.55 -3.47 5.03
CA ASN A 250 -9.51 -4.25 4.24
C ASN A 250 -9.55 -3.82 2.77
N GLU A 251 -9.54 -2.51 2.51
CA GLU A 251 -9.50 -1.95 1.15
C GLU A 251 -8.27 -2.46 0.37
N HIS A 252 -7.11 -2.44 1.00
CA HIS A 252 -5.87 -2.90 0.39
C HIS A 252 -5.78 -4.42 0.25
N VAL A 253 -6.31 -5.18 1.22
CA VAL A 253 -6.39 -6.64 1.14
C VAL A 253 -7.19 -7.06 -0.09
N LEU A 254 -8.34 -6.43 -0.36
CA LEU A 254 -9.19 -6.72 -1.52
C LEU A 254 -8.44 -6.58 -2.86
N ILE A 255 -7.55 -5.58 -2.98
CA ILE A 255 -6.75 -5.35 -4.20
C ILE A 255 -5.60 -6.37 -4.29
N SER A 256 -5.03 -6.77 -3.15
CA SER A 256 -3.86 -7.66 -3.09
C SER A 256 -4.15 -9.16 -3.34
N LEU A 257 -5.42 -9.56 -3.47
CA LEU A 257 -5.80 -10.98 -3.63
C LEU A 257 -5.12 -11.69 -4.81
N SER A 258 -4.68 -10.95 -5.82
CA SER A 258 -4.06 -11.48 -7.04
C SER A 258 -2.62 -12.00 -6.88
N ILE A 259 -1.89 -11.62 -5.83
CA ILE A 259 -0.49 -12.06 -5.61
C ILE A 259 -0.34 -13.23 -4.64
N GLY A 260 -1.45 -13.79 -4.17
CA GLY A 260 -1.51 -14.94 -3.28
C GLY A 260 -2.33 -14.65 -2.04
N SER A 261 -3.57 -15.17 -2.00
CA SER A 261 -4.55 -14.96 -0.92
C SER A 261 -4.12 -15.49 0.45
N ASP A 262 -3.02 -16.26 0.53
CA ASP A 262 -2.50 -16.82 1.78
C ASP A 262 -1.61 -15.84 2.55
N MET A 263 -0.93 -14.89 1.87
CA MET A 263 0.15 -14.10 2.49
C MET A 263 -0.32 -13.19 3.62
N LEU A 264 -1.48 -12.54 3.44
CA LEU A 264 -2.07 -11.65 4.44
C LEU A 264 -3.17 -12.32 5.28
N ARG A 265 -3.56 -13.57 4.97
CA ARG A 265 -4.70 -14.21 5.65
C ARG A 265 -4.51 -14.33 7.17
N ARG A 266 -3.31 -14.69 7.61
CA ARG A 266 -3.02 -14.78 9.05
C ARG A 266 -3.10 -13.42 9.74
N LEU A 267 -2.78 -12.35 9.02
CA LEU A 267 -2.87 -10.99 9.54
C LEU A 267 -4.34 -10.53 9.59
N ASP A 268 -5.14 -10.91 8.59
CA ASP A 268 -6.57 -10.62 8.52
C ASP A 268 -7.33 -11.08 9.77
N GLU A 269 -7.09 -12.30 10.24
CA GLU A 269 -7.72 -12.84 11.45
C GLU A 269 -7.37 -12.04 12.72
N GLU A 270 -6.11 -11.61 12.86
CA GLU A 270 -5.68 -10.80 14.00
C GLU A 270 -6.28 -9.39 13.94
N ILE A 271 -6.30 -8.78 12.75
CA ILE A 271 -6.88 -7.45 12.54
C ILE A 271 -8.39 -7.45 12.80
N GLU A 272 -9.10 -8.45 12.32
CA GLU A 272 -10.53 -8.64 12.59
C GLU A 272 -10.78 -8.83 14.09
N SER A 273 -9.93 -9.61 14.76
CA SER A 273 -10.04 -9.83 16.21
C SER A 273 -9.83 -8.53 17.00
N ILE A 274 -8.78 -7.76 16.69
CA ILE A 274 -8.52 -6.46 17.33
C ILE A 274 -9.70 -5.52 17.13
N TYR A 275 -10.22 -5.43 15.91
CA TYR A 275 -11.28 -4.46 15.59
C TYR A 275 -12.65 -4.88 16.16
N THR A 276 -13.11 -6.08 15.83
CA THR A 276 -14.48 -6.52 16.15
C THR A 276 -14.60 -7.02 17.58
N ASN A 277 -13.64 -7.82 18.07
CA ASN A 277 -13.76 -8.45 19.39
C ASN A 277 -13.29 -7.55 20.53
N TRP A 278 -12.36 -6.63 20.25
CA TRP A 278 -11.78 -5.77 21.27
C TRP A 278 -12.18 -4.30 21.10
N TYR A 279 -11.83 -3.65 19.98
CA TYR A 279 -12.03 -2.21 19.82
C TYR A 279 -13.50 -1.80 19.92
N LEU A 280 -14.39 -2.41 19.13
CA LEU A 280 -15.82 -2.09 19.17
C LEU A 280 -16.45 -2.42 20.53
N TYR A 281 -15.99 -3.47 21.19
CA TYR A 281 -16.48 -3.89 22.50
C TYR A 281 -16.09 -2.88 23.59
N GLU A 282 -14.80 -2.58 23.72
CA GLU A 282 -14.29 -1.62 24.71
C GLU A 282 -14.85 -0.21 24.48
N LEU A 283 -14.96 0.20 23.21
CA LEU A 283 -15.55 1.49 22.85
C LEU A 283 -17.03 1.55 23.26
N GLY A 284 -17.78 0.47 23.05
CA GLY A 284 -19.16 0.34 23.48
C GLY A 284 -19.31 0.46 25.00
N LEU A 285 -18.52 -0.31 25.76
CA LEU A 285 -18.53 -0.26 27.24
C LEU A 285 -18.26 1.15 27.79
N ALA A 286 -17.28 1.84 27.22
CA ALA A 286 -16.93 3.19 27.64
C ALA A 286 -18.06 4.18 27.35
N TRP A 287 -18.70 4.10 26.18
CA TRP A 287 -19.85 4.94 25.86
C TRP A 287 -21.05 4.62 26.76
N ASP A 288 -21.38 3.35 26.97
CA ASP A 288 -22.49 2.94 27.86
C ASP A 288 -22.31 3.50 29.27
N HIS A 289 -21.09 3.44 29.82
CA HIS A 289 -20.78 4.04 31.12
C HIS A 289 -21.09 5.53 31.17
N HIS A 290 -20.64 6.30 30.18
CA HIS A 290 -20.86 7.75 30.12
C HIS A 290 -22.32 8.12 29.86
N LEU A 291 -23.00 7.38 28.99
CA LEU A 291 -24.43 7.57 28.69
C LEU A 291 -25.27 7.46 29.96
N ASP A 292 -25.01 6.43 30.77
CA ASP A 292 -25.74 6.17 32.02
C ASP A 292 -25.33 7.15 33.13
N HIS A 293 -24.03 7.36 33.33
CA HIS A 293 -23.52 8.19 34.43
C HIS A 293 -23.86 9.68 34.26
N GLU A 294 -23.82 10.19 33.03
CA GLU A 294 -24.12 11.59 32.71
C GLU A 294 -25.57 11.82 32.26
N GLN A 295 -26.41 10.76 32.25
CA GLN A 295 -27.83 10.82 31.87
C GLN A 295 -28.07 11.47 30.50
N LEU A 296 -27.18 11.19 29.53
CA LEU A 296 -27.18 11.87 28.23
C LEU A 296 -28.44 11.59 27.41
N LEU A 297 -29.17 10.51 27.71
CA LEU A 297 -30.43 10.18 27.05
C LEU A 297 -31.60 11.09 27.48
N ASP A 298 -31.53 11.72 28.66
CA ASP A 298 -32.54 12.68 29.11
C ASP A 298 -32.48 13.97 28.30
N LYS A 299 -31.24 14.36 27.92
CA LYS A 299 -30.97 15.49 27.05
C LYS A 299 -29.75 15.20 26.19
N TRP A 300 -30.00 14.80 24.94
CA TRP A 300 -28.95 14.46 23.98
C TRP A 300 -28.11 15.68 23.59
N GLN A 301 -27.10 15.95 24.40
CA GLN A 301 -26.18 17.07 24.27
C GLN A 301 -24.90 16.78 25.04
N ILE A 302 -23.76 17.04 24.41
CA ILE A 302 -22.46 17.08 25.07
C ILE A 302 -22.01 18.55 25.10
N THR A 303 -21.51 19.00 26.25
CA THR A 303 -21.00 20.37 26.44
C THR A 303 -19.94 20.70 25.39
N ASP A 304 -20.02 21.88 24.79
CA ASP A 304 -19.10 22.38 23.76
C ASP A 304 -19.01 21.53 22.47
N VAL A 305 -19.95 20.60 22.26
CA VAL A 305 -20.10 19.87 20.99
C VAL A 305 -21.35 20.37 20.27
N PRO A 306 -21.24 20.88 19.03
CA PRO A 306 -22.40 21.34 18.28
C PRO A 306 -23.27 20.13 17.88
N ASN A 307 -24.56 20.21 18.15
CA ASN A 307 -25.50 19.18 17.70
C ASN A 307 -25.74 19.26 16.19
N GLN A 308 -25.92 18.09 15.56
CA GLN A 308 -26.19 17.96 14.12
C GLN A 308 -27.43 18.75 13.67
N TYR A 309 -28.47 18.79 14.51
CA TYR A 309 -29.69 19.54 14.21
C TYR A 309 -29.49 21.07 14.15
N ASN A 310 -28.33 21.58 14.60
CA ASN A 310 -27.96 23.00 14.47
C ASN A 310 -27.09 23.28 13.23
N PHE A 311 -26.89 22.31 12.34
CA PHE A 311 -26.03 22.48 11.16
C PHE A 311 -26.45 23.68 10.30
N TYR A 312 -27.74 23.77 9.92
CA TYR A 312 -28.19 24.82 9.02
C TYR A 312 -27.95 26.22 9.57
N SER A 313 -28.30 26.45 10.85
CA SER A 313 -28.13 27.76 11.49
C SER A 313 -26.66 28.13 11.63
N ASN A 314 -25.82 27.20 12.09
CA ASN A 314 -24.41 27.45 12.37
C ASN A 314 -23.53 27.53 11.11
N GLU A 315 -23.76 26.67 10.12
CA GLU A 315 -22.87 26.50 8.97
C GLU A 315 -23.38 27.16 7.68
N VAL A 316 -24.70 27.23 7.48
CA VAL A 316 -25.29 27.75 6.24
C VAL A 316 -25.79 29.17 6.45
N GLN A 317 -26.74 29.37 7.36
CA GLN A 317 -27.38 30.66 7.60
C GLN A 317 -26.38 31.72 8.07
N ALA A 318 -25.47 31.38 8.99
CA ALA A 318 -24.43 32.28 9.47
C ALA A 318 -23.53 32.82 8.35
N ARG A 319 -23.20 31.99 7.34
CA ARG A 319 -22.39 32.40 6.18
C ARG A 319 -23.18 33.27 5.19
N LEU A 320 -24.45 32.94 4.96
CA LEU A 320 -25.34 33.69 4.08
C LEU A 320 -25.74 35.07 4.63
N ASN A 321 -25.74 35.23 5.96
CA ASN A 321 -26.08 36.49 6.63
C ASN A 321 -24.94 37.53 6.62
N THR A 322 -23.84 37.26 5.90
CA THR A 322 -22.74 38.23 5.75
C THR A 322 -23.04 39.25 4.65
N THR A 323 -22.44 40.44 4.73
CA THR A 323 -22.66 41.53 3.75
C THR A 323 -22.12 41.25 2.34
N GLN A 324 -21.37 40.16 2.17
CA GLN A 324 -20.84 39.72 0.87
C GLN A 324 -21.73 38.64 0.27
N LEU A 325 -22.06 38.75 -1.02
CA LEU A 325 -22.84 37.75 -1.73
C LEU A 325 -22.04 36.44 -1.84
N GLN A 326 -22.32 35.48 -0.96
CA GLN A 326 -21.71 34.15 -0.98
C GLN A 326 -22.67 33.12 -1.60
N ARG A 327 -22.15 32.28 -2.50
CA ARG A 327 -22.84 31.06 -2.94
C ARG A 327 -22.31 29.91 -2.10
N ALA A 328 -23.20 29.24 -1.38
CA ALA A 328 -22.87 28.05 -0.60
C ALA A 328 -23.40 26.80 -1.30
N PHE A 329 -22.56 25.77 -1.40
CA PHE A 329 -22.96 24.43 -1.83
C PHE A 329 -22.81 23.49 -0.65
N VAL A 330 -23.86 22.73 -0.36
CA VAL A 330 -23.86 21.73 0.71
C VAL A 330 -23.93 20.36 0.04
N ILE A 331 -22.94 19.52 0.32
CA ILE A 331 -22.87 18.14 -0.15
C ILE A 331 -23.00 17.25 1.08
N ILE A 332 -23.99 16.36 1.07
CA ILE A 332 -24.23 15.41 2.16
C ILE A 332 -23.93 14.02 1.61
N SER A 333 -22.95 13.35 2.21
CA SER A 333 -22.68 11.93 1.98
C SER A 333 -23.28 11.14 3.12
N ASP A 334 -24.12 10.15 2.80
CA ASP A 334 -24.64 9.24 3.82
C ASP A 334 -23.49 8.42 4.44
N ALA A 335 -23.63 8.09 5.72
CA ALA A 335 -22.70 7.29 6.50
C ALA A 335 -21.21 7.71 6.44
N LEU A 336 -20.92 9.00 6.21
CA LEU A 336 -19.56 9.53 6.23
C LEU A 336 -19.04 9.62 7.67
N ARG A 337 -18.37 8.56 8.13
CA ARG A 337 -17.72 8.54 9.46
C ARG A 337 -16.63 9.61 9.54
N TYR A 338 -16.33 10.04 10.76
CA TYR A 338 -15.30 11.05 11.00
C TYR A 338 -13.93 10.65 10.44
N GLU A 339 -13.55 9.38 10.57
CA GLU A 339 -12.27 8.87 10.05
C GLU A 339 -12.12 9.07 8.52
N VAL A 340 -13.20 8.86 7.77
CA VAL A 340 -13.25 9.06 6.31
C VAL A 340 -13.17 10.54 5.98
N ALA A 341 -13.86 11.38 6.75
CA ALA A 341 -13.76 12.82 6.62
C ALA A 341 -12.35 13.34 6.93
N SER A 342 -11.66 12.75 7.92
CA SER A 342 -10.27 13.06 8.26
C SER A 342 -9.31 12.67 7.15
N GLU A 343 -9.49 11.50 6.53
CA GLU A 343 -8.72 11.10 5.35
C GLU A 343 -8.93 12.08 4.19
N LEU A 344 -10.18 12.37 3.84
CA LEU A 344 -10.53 13.29 2.75
C LEU A 344 -9.96 14.70 3.01
N TRP A 345 -10.04 15.17 4.26
CA TRP A 345 -9.45 16.44 4.68
C TRP A 345 -7.93 16.47 4.44
N SER A 346 -7.22 15.39 4.77
CA SER A 346 -5.79 15.24 4.51
C SER A 346 -5.48 15.28 3.02
N ILE A 347 -6.22 14.50 2.21
CA ILE A 347 -6.08 14.46 0.75
C ILE A 347 -6.24 15.86 0.14
N ILE A 348 -7.30 16.58 0.52
CA ILE A 348 -7.58 17.93 -0.02
C ILE A 348 -6.47 18.91 0.36
N ASN A 349 -5.94 18.84 1.59
CA ASN A 349 -4.90 19.77 2.02
C ASN A 349 -3.49 19.42 1.50
N ASN A 350 -3.29 18.19 1.02
CA ASN A 350 -2.08 17.83 0.28
C ASN A 350 -2.09 18.41 -1.15
N GLU A 351 -3.26 18.82 -1.66
CA GLU A 351 -3.37 19.53 -2.93
C GLU A 351 -3.03 21.02 -2.80
N LYS A 352 -2.18 21.54 -3.70
CA LYS A 352 -1.68 22.92 -3.62
C LYS A 352 -2.75 24.01 -3.78
N ARG A 353 -3.93 23.67 -4.31
CA ARG A 353 -4.95 24.63 -4.73
C ARG A 353 -6.10 24.80 -3.74
N PHE A 354 -6.23 23.89 -2.80
CA PHE A 354 -7.39 23.83 -1.92
C PHE A 354 -6.95 24.01 -0.46
N LYS A 355 -7.89 24.43 0.36
CA LYS A 355 -7.73 24.47 1.81
C LYS A 355 -9.02 23.97 2.42
N ALA A 356 -8.93 22.93 3.23
CA ALA A 356 -10.04 22.36 3.96
C ALA A 356 -9.81 22.48 5.48
N SER A 357 -10.89 22.68 6.21
CA SER A 357 -10.96 22.52 7.66
C SER A 357 -11.93 21.40 7.98
N ILE A 358 -11.65 20.64 9.03
CA ILE A 358 -12.54 19.60 9.54
C ILE A 358 -13.07 20.02 10.91
N SER A 359 -14.35 19.78 11.14
CA SER A 359 -15.03 19.95 12.43
C SER A 359 -16.05 18.82 12.59
N THR A 360 -16.56 18.64 13.80
CA THR A 360 -17.47 17.54 14.13
C THR A 360 -18.78 18.07 14.69
N GLN A 361 -19.82 17.24 14.63
CA GLN A 361 -21.13 17.48 15.23
C GLN A 361 -21.58 16.23 15.97
N LEU A 362 -22.34 16.41 17.05
CA LEU A 362 -23.02 15.31 17.73
C LEU A 362 -24.20 14.86 16.89
N GLY A 363 -24.13 13.63 16.36
CA GLY A 363 -25.19 13.04 15.53
C GLY A 363 -26.50 12.88 16.30
N VAL A 364 -27.63 12.82 15.59
CA VAL A 364 -28.95 12.59 16.19
C VAL A 364 -29.16 11.13 16.62
N LEU A 365 -29.97 10.91 17.67
CA LEU A 365 -30.41 9.58 18.09
C LEU A 365 -31.92 9.38 17.89
N PRO A 366 -32.36 8.18 17.47
CA PRO A 366 -31.56 7.12 16.84
C PRO A 366 -30.97 7.57 15.50
N SER A 367 -29.75 7.11 15.20
CA SER A 367 -28.94 7.59 14.06
C SER A 367 -29.33 6.92 12.72
N TYR A 368 -30.60 7.01 12.32
CA TYR A 368 -31.07 6.53 11.02
C TYR A 368 -31.12 7.66 9.98
N THR A 369 -30.93 7.29 8.70
CA THR A 369 -30.73 8.24 7.58
C THR A 369 -31.79 9.33 7.51
N GLN A 370 -33.08 8.97 7.59
CA GLN A 370 -34.16 9.96 7.47
C GLN A 370 -34.06 11.07 8.54
N LEU A 371 -33.90 10.71 9.83
CA LEU A 371 -33.72 11.69 10.92
C LEU A 371 -32.46 12.53 10.73
N GLY A 372 -31.34 11.87 10.45
CA GLY A 372 -30.06 12.55 10.21
C GLY A 372 -30.14 13.57 9.08
N MET A 373 -30.80 13.23 7.97
CA MET A 373 -30.98 14.15 6.85
C MET A 373 -31.89 15.33 7.18
N ALA A 374 -33.01 15.13 7.87
CA ALA A 374 -33.88 16.26 8.22
C ALA A 374 -33.25 17.20 9.25
N ALA A 375 -32.42 16.68 10.16
CA ALA A 375 -31.66 17.47 11.11
C ALA A 375 -30.70 18.46 10.42
N LEU A 376 -30.24 18.19 9.19
CA LEU A 376 -29.36 19.08 8.45
C LEU A 376 -30.10 20.22 7.71
N LEU A 377 -31.43 20.17 7.63
CA LEU A 377 -32.25 21.14 6.90
C LEU A 377 -32.82 22.22 7.84
N PRO A 378 -33.31 23.36 7.33
CA PRO A 378 -33.94 24.39 8.17
C PRO A 378 -35.18 23.84 8.88
N HIS A 379 -35.25 23.98 10.21
CA HIS A 379 -36.39 23.57 11.02
C HIS A 379 -36.41 24.33 12.36
N ASP A 380 -37.61 24.51 12.93
CA ASP A 380 -37.76 25.01 14.31
C ASP A 380 -37.89 23.86 15.32
N SER A 381 -38.50 22.74 14.90
CA SER A 381 -38.64 21.52 15.71
C SER A 381 -38.76 20.27 14.83
N LEU A 382 -38.33 19.13 15.35
CA LEU A 382 -38.48 17.81 14.74
C LEU A 382 -39.26 16.90 15.69
N SER A 383 -40.28 16.22 15.19
CA SER A 383 -41.10 15.29 15.97
C SER A 383 -41.47 14.06 15.17
N TYR A 384 -41.57 12.91 15.84
CA TYR A 384 -42.13 11.69 15.27
C TYR A 384 -43.64 11.84 15.05
N GLN A 385 -44.13 11.40 13.88
CA GLN A 385 -45.56 11.25 13.67
C GLN A 385 -46.08 10.03 14.46
N PRO A 386 -47.05 10.19 15.39
CA PRO A 386 -47.49 9.09 16.26
C PRO A 386 -48.23 7.94 15.56
N GLU A 387 -48.56 8.04 14.26
CA GLU A 387 -49.32 7.00 13.56
C GLU A 387 -48.87 6.86 12.10
N LYS A 388 -47.82 6.07 11.88
CA LYS A 388 -47.63 5.21 10.70
C LYS A 388 -46.37 4.39 10.90
N VAL A 389 -46.47 3.09 10.64
CA VAL A 389 -45.34 2.15 10.49
C VAL A 389 -44.45 2.49 9.27
N ASN A 390 -44.54 3.72 8.75
CA ASN A 390 -43.64 4.35 7.80
C ASN A 390 -43.45 5.81 8.23
N LEU A 391 -42.25 6.12 8.72
CA LEU A 391 -41.87 7.41 9.28
C LEU A 391 -41.89 8.51 8.19
N SER A 392 -42.77 9.50 8.35
CA SER A 392 -42.68 10.80 7.69
C SER A 392 -42.50 11.88 8.75
N MET A 393 -41.41 12.66 8.67
CA MET A 393 -41.17 13.80 9.57
C MET A 393 -41.91 15.04 9.09
N LEU A 394 -42.49 15.78 10.04
CA LEU A 394 -43.04 17.12 9.82
C LEU A 394 -41.95 18.15 10.09
N MET A 395 -41.68 19.01 9.10
CA MET A 395 -41.02 20.30 9.33
C MET A 395 -42.08 21.32 9.72
N ALA A 396 -42.03 21.84 10.95
CA ALA A 396 -42.78 23.03 11.30
C ALA A 396 -41.97 24.24 10.83
N SER A 397 -42.47 24.95 9.81
CA SER A 397 -42.00 26.28 9.43
C SER A 397 -43.07 27.30 9.82
N HIS A 398 -42.82 28.11 10.84
CA HIS A 398 -43.58 29.35 11.04
C HIS A 398 -42.78 30.53 10.49
N GLN A 399 -42.86 30.76 9.18
CA GLN A 399 -42.64 32.10 8.63
C GLN A 399 -44.00 32.83 8.56
N GLN A 400 -44.24 33.69 9.53
CA GLN A 400 -45.16 34.82 9.37
C GLN A 400 -44.35 36.13 9.46
N VAL A 401 -44.39 36.84 8.32
CA VAL A 401 -43.95 38.21 7.99
C VAL A 401 -42.46 38.42 7.74
#